data_AF-A0A1D1UWE2-F1
#
_entry.id   AF-A0A1D1UWE2-F1
#
_cell.length_a   1.000
_cell.length_b   1.000
_cell.length_c   1.000
_cell.angle_alpha   90.00
_cell.angle_beta   90.00
_cell.angle_gamma   90.00
#
_symmetry.space_group_name_H-M   'P 1'
#
loop_
_entity.id
_entity.type
_entity.pdbx_description
1 polymer ?
#
loop_
_entity_poly.entity_id
_entity_poly.type
_entity_poly.pdbx_seq_one_letter_code
_entity_poly.pdbx_strand_id
1 'polypeptide(L)'
;MSCNPKWPEIMDQLLPGQTAADRPDITVRMFHGKLSQLFELIPKAVKCGKIIYRIHVIEFQKRGLPHAHIAIKTQKEPVTVDEIDQVISGCVPHDNAQLKGIIESLYKHSCRPERCHKKQKNADRYKQPRRPLTNNSYIDDAGYVPYKRLTEQDRLVVTYDPELTYAQTDT
;
A
#
# COMPACT_ATOMS: atom_id res chain seq x y z
N MET A 1 2.16 2.57 5.66
CA MET A 1 3.50 2.74 5.06
C MET A 1 4.45 1.72 5.68
N SER A 2 5.15 0.91 4.87
CA SER A 2 6.18 -0.03 5.36
C SER A 2 7.58 0.50 5.08
N CYS A 3 8.52 0.27 5.97
CA CYS A 3 9.93 0.55 5.68
C CYS A 3 10.44 -0.33 4.53
N ASN A 4 11.07 0.28 3.54
CA ASN A 4 11.75 -0.46 2.47
C ASN A 4 13.22 -0.68 2.88
N PRO A 5 13.66 -1.91 3.14
CA PRO A 5 15.05 -2.17 3.53
C PRO A 5 16.06 -1.93 2.39
N LYS A 6 15.58 -1.74 1.15
CA LYS A 6 16.40 -1.51 -0.04
C LYS A 6 16.60 -0.02 -0.36
N TRP A 7 16.16 0.90 0.50
CA TRP A 7 16.46 2.31 0.30
C TRP A 7 17.99 2.53 0.28
N PRO A 8 18.53 3.23 -0.73
CA PRO A 8 19.97 3.48 -0.83
C PRO A 8 20.57 4.05 0.45
N GLU A 9 19.86 4.97 1.10
CA GLU A 9 20.29 5.62 2.35
C GLU A 9 20.46 4.62 3.51
N ILE A 10 19.75 3.49 3.48
CA ILE A 10 19.96 2.39 4.43
C ILE A 10 21.12 1.52 3.95
N MET A 11 21.08 1.08 2.69
CA MET A 11 22.03 0.14 2.11
C MET A 11 23.48 0.65 2.18
N ASP A 12 23.69 1.93 1.90
CA ASP A 12 25.01 2.59 1.91
C ASP A 12 25.67 2.64 3.29
N GLN A 13 24.87 2.40 4.34
CA GLN A 13 25.31 2.44 5.73
C GLN A 13 25.45 1.05 6.36
N LEU A 14 25.15 -0.02 5.61
CA LEU A 14 25.29 -1.40 6.08
C LEU A 14 26.71 -1.90 5.88
N LEU A 15 27.25 -2.56 6.91
CA LEU A 15 28.50 -3.31 6.79
C LEU A 15 28.26 -4.66 6.07
N PRO A 16 29.30 -5.30 5.52
CA PRO A 16 29.17 -6.62 4.91
C PRO A 16 28.48 -7.62 5.83
N GLY A 17 27.41 -8.25 5.32
CA GLY A 17 26.61 -9.22 6.07
C GLY A 17 25.52 -8.64 6.97
N GLN A 18 25.46 -7.31 7.15
CA GLN A 18 24.36 -6.66 7.88
C GLN A 18 23.11 -6.54 7.00
N THR A 19 21.96 -6.57 7.67
CA THR A 19 20.66 -6.24 7.11
C THR A 19 20.13 -4.94 7.73
N ALA A 20 19.10 -4.34 7.12
CA ALA A 20 18.42 -3.18 7.68
C ALA A 20 17.89 -3.41 9.11
N ALA A 21 17.55 -4.65 9.45
CA ALA A 21 17.09 -5.01 10.80
C ALA A 21 18.23 -4.99 11.84
N ASP A 22 19.48 -5.19 11.42
CA ASP A 22 20.66 -5.17 12.28
C ASP A 22 21.12 -3.73 12.59
N ARG A 23 20.62 -2.74 11.83
CA ARG A 23 20.89 -1.31 12.01
C ARG A 23 19.61 -0.51 12.26
N PRO A 24 18.89 -0.75 13.37
CA PRO A 24 17.64 -0.07 13.68
C PRO A 24 17.83 1.45 13.85
N ASP A 25 19.01 1.91 14.27
CA ASP A 25 19.37 3.32 14.41
C ASP A 25 19.25 4.10 13.09
N ILE A 26 19.69 3.50 11.98
CA ILE A 26 19.57 4.09 10.64
C ILE A 26 18.16 3.87 10.09
N THR A 27 17.68 2.62 10.17
CA THR A 27 16.39 2.23 9.58
C THR A 27 15.23 3.04 10.15
N VAL A 28 15.18 3.23 11.48
CA VAL A 28 14.12 4.02 12.12
C VAL A 28 14.23 5.49 11.75
N ARG A 29 15.45 6.06 11.67
CA ARG A 29 15.66 7.45 11.26
C ARG A 29 15.20 7.70 9.83
N MET A 30 15.58 6.83 8.91
CA MET A 30 15.17 6.91 7.50
C MET A 30 13.66 6.74 7.35
N PHE A 31 13.08 5.76 8.04
CA PHE A 31 11.64 5.57 8.04
C PHE A 31 10.89 6.80 8.57
N HIS A 32 11.34 7.37 9.68
CA HIS A 32 10.74 8.58 10.23
C HIS A 32 10.82 9.75 9.25
N GLY A 33 11.97 9.96 8.59
CA GLY A 33 12.12 10.99 7.55
C GLY A 33 11.13 10.81 6.40
N LYS A 34 11.04 9.60 5.83
CA LYS A 34 10.10 9.29 4.74
C LYS A 34 8.63 9.39 5.19
N LEU A 35 8.32 9.03 6.45
CA LEU A 35 6.97 9.18 7.01
C LEU A 35 6.59 10.66 7.19
N SER A 36 7.52 11.51 7.62
CA SER A 36 7.31 12.96 7.70
C SER A 36 7.06 13.58 6.33
N GLN A 37 7.84 13.19 5.31
CA GLN A 37 7.61 13.63 3.92
C GLN A 37 6.23 13.19 3.42
N LEU A 38 5.84 11.93 3.67
CA LEU A 38 4.50 11.45 3.33
C LEU A 38 3.40 12.32 3.98
N PHE A 39 3.59 12.72 5.23
CA PHE A 39 2.64 13.59 5.93
C PHE A 39 2.53 15.01 5.36
N GLU A 40 3.56 15.51 4.70
CA GLU A 40 3.53 16.78 3.96
C GLU A 40 2.90 16.64 2.57
N LEU A 41 2.99 15.45 1.96
CA LEU A 41 2.41 15.14 0.65
C LEU A 41 0.91 14.84 0.71
N ILE A 42 0.46 14.14 1.76
CA ILE A 42 -0.95 13.73 1.91
C ILE A 42 -1.94 14.90 1.70
N PRO A 43 -1.79 16.08 2.31
CA PRO A 43 -2.71 17.20 2.11
C PRO A 43 -2.73 17.74 0.68
N LYS A 44 -1.67 17.50 -0.11
CA LYS A 44 -1.52 17.97 -1.49
C LYS A 44 -2.09 16.97 -2.51
N ALA A 45 -1.98 15.67 -2.22
CA ALA A 45 -2.37 14.61 -3.12
C ALA A 45 -3.82 14.11 -2.92
N VAL A 46 -4.35 14.17 -1.70
CA VAL A 46 -5.70 13.65 -1.40
C VAL A 46 -6.78 14.51 -2.05
N LYS A 47 -7.57 13.91 -2.94
CA LYS A 47 -8.66 14.58 -3.68
C LYS A 47 -9.95 14.74 -2.88
N CYS A 48 -10.07 14.09 -1.73
CA CYS A 48 -11.28 14.02 -0.89
C CYS A 48 -11.54 15.28 -0.03
N GLY A 49 -11.00 16.43 -0.44
CA GLY A 49 -11.12 17.70 0.26
C GLY A 49 -10.21 17.83 1.48
N LYS A 50 -10.51 18.81 2.36
CA LYS A 50 -9.68 19.13 3.53
C LYS A 50 -9.60 17.93 4.48
N ILE A 51 -8.40 17.68 4.99
CA ILE A 51 -8.19 16.69 6.06
C ILE A 51 -8.71 17.26 7.39
N ILE A 52 -9.61 16.52 8.03
CA ILE A 52 -10.17 16.85 9.34
C ILE A 52 -9.20 16.39 10.43
N TYR A 53 -8.82 15.11 10.39
CA TYR A 53 -7.84 14.54 11.30
C TYR A 53 -7.06 13.40 10.65
N ARG A 54 -5.89 13.10 11.24
CA ARG A 54 -5.05 11.96 10.89
C ARG A 54 -4.66 11.24 12.18
N ILE A 55 -4.88 9.93 12.21
CA ILE A 55 -4.42 9.06 13.28
C ILE A 55 -3.36 8.13 12.69
N HIS A 56 -2.26 7.92 13.40
CA HIS A 56 -1.27 6.94 12.99
C HIS A 56 -0.67 6.22 14.18
N VAL A 57 -0.26 4.97 13.94
CA VAL A 57 0.45 4.13 14.89
C VAL A 57 1.63 3.51 14.17
N ILE A 58 2.80 3.56 14.81
CA ILE A 58 4.01 2.90 14.31
C ILE A 58 4.20 1.62 15.11
N GLU A 59 4.30 0.50 14.40
CA GLU A 59 4.61 -0.81 14.94
C GLU A 59 5.84 -1.40 14.25
N PHE A 60 6.47 -2.39 14.87
CA PHE A 60 7.57 -3.12 14.26
C PHE A 60 7.07 -4.47 13.75
N GLN A 61 7.19 -4.69 12.45
CA GLN A 61 6.79 -5.95 11.83
C GLN A 61 7.71 -7.10 12.28
N LYS A 62 7.28 -8.35 12.04
CA LYS A 62 8.16 -9.52 12.18
C LYS A 62 9.42 -9.28 11.35
N ARG A 63 10.59 -9.33 12.00
CA ARG A 63 11.93 -8.92 11.50
C ARG A 63 12.35 -7.47 11.81
N GLY A 64 11.63 -6.76 12.67
CA GLY A 64 12.11 -5.54 13.32
C GLY A 64 12.12 -4.28 12.43
N LEU A 65 11.43 -4.30 11.29
CA LEU A 65 11.27 -3.11 10.45
C LEU A 65 10.04 -2.30 10.87
N PRO A 66 10.12 -0.96 10.94
CA PRO A 66 8.98 -0.13 11.30
C PRO A 66 7.93 -0.10 10.20
N HIS A 67 6.68 0.01 10.62
CA HIS A 67 5.49 0.08 9.78
C HIS A 67 4.49 1.03 10.42
N ALA A 68 3.96 1.95 9.62
CA ALA A 68 2.95 2.91 10.05
C ALA A 68 1.57 2.51 9.51
N HIS A 69 0.62 2.31 10.42
CA HIS A 69 -0.80 2.33 10.12
C HIS A 69 -1.25 3.79 10.14
N ILE A 70 -1.88 4.26 9.07
CA ILE A 70 -2.29 5.66 8.92
C ILE A 70 -3.76 5.68 8.51
N ALA A 71 -4.60 6.32 9.32
CA ALA A 71 -6.00 6.60 9.03
C ALA A 71 -6.19 8.10 8.85
N ILE A 72 -6.89 8.49 7.79
CA ILE A 72 -7.13 9.89 7.43
C ILE A 72 -8.64 10.08 7.30
N LYS A 73 -9.16 11.09 7.99
CA LYS A 73 -10.53 11.57 7.81
C LYS A 73 -10.51 12.84 6.98
N THR A 74 -11.29 12.87 5.92
CA THR A 74 -11.44 14.01 5.03
C THR A 74 -12.84 14.60 5.11
N GLN A 75 -13.00 15.82 4.61
CA GLN A 75 -14.28 16.53 4.60
C GLN A 75 -15.28 15.93 3.62
N LYS A 76 -14.81 15.40 2.48
CA LYS A 76 -15.64 14.80 1.44
C LYS A 76 -15.15 13.38 1.17
N GLU A 77 -15.63 12.43 1.96
CA GLU A 77 -15.32 11.01 1.73
C GLU A 77 -16.04 10.49 0.49
N PRO A 78 -15.42 9.58 -0.28
CA PRO A 78 -16.10 8.92 -1.38
C PRO A 78 -17.20 8.01 -0.81
N VAL A 79 -18.44 8.23 -1.25
CA VAL A 79 -19.62 7.47 -0.77
C VAL A 79 -20.13 6.53 -1.85
N THR A 80 -20.02 6.95 -3.12
CA THR A 80 -20.42 6.16 -4.28
C THR A 80 -19.27 5.31 -4.81
N VAL A 81 -19.61 4.24 -5.52
CA VAL A 81 -18.63 3.37 -6.20
C VAL A 81 -17.74 4.17 -7.16
N ASP A 82 -18.32 5.08 -7.93
CA ASP A 82 -17.59 5.89 -8.90
C ASP A 82 -16.59 6.84 -8.22
N GLU A 83 -16.97 7.44 -7.08
CA GLU A 83 -16.05 8.26 -6.28
C GLU A 83 -14.92 7.43 -5.67
N ILE A 84 -15.22 6.19 -5.23
CA ILE A 84 -14.19 5.27 -4.72
C ILE A 84 -13.19 4.93 -5.84
N ASP A 85 -13.68 4.56 -7.02
CA ASP A 85 -12.84 4.19 -8.17
C ASP A 85 -12.00 5.36 -8.71
N GLN A 86 -12.38 6.61 -8.44
CA GLN A 86 -11.59 7.81 -8.75
C GLN A 86 -10.42 8.04 -7.79
N VAL A 87 -10.50 7.52 -6.56
CA VAL A 87 -9.51 7.76 -5.49
C VAL A 87 -8.61 6.55 -5.30
N ILE A 88 -9.17 5.34 -5.32
CA ILE A 88 -8.47 4.10 -5.03
C ILE A 88 -8.49 3.18 -6.24
N SER A 89 -7.32 2.68 -6.62
CA SER A 89 -7.17 1.70 -7.69
C SER A 89 -6.70 0.35 -7.15
N GLY A 90 -7.30 -0.72 -7.66
CA GLY A 90 -6.83 -2.09 -7.53
C GLY A 90 -6.17 -2.62 -8.81
N CYS A 91 -6.05 -1.81 -9.85
CA CYS A 91 -5.59 -2.22 -11.18
C CYS A 91 -4.15 -1.80 -11.44
N VAL A 92 -3.44 -2.54 -12.29
CA VAL A 92 -2.17 -2.11 -12.85
C VAL A 92 -2.42 -0.96 -13.83
N PRO A 93 -1.72 0.19 -13.72
CA PRO A 93 -1.84 1.28 -14.68
C PRO A 93 -1.37 0.85 -16.08
N HIS A 94 -2.13 1.19 -17.11
CA HIS A 94 -1.75 0.94 -18.51
C HIS A 94 -1.10 2.16 -19.17
N ASP A 95 -1.62 3.36 -18.88
CA ASP A 95 -1.25 4.60 -19.59
C ASP A 95 -0.15 5.42 -18.88
N ASN A 96 0.37 4.92 -17.76
CA ASN A 96 1.42 5.58 -16.99
C ASN A 96 2.53 4.58 -16.64
N ALA A 97 3.61 4.58 -17.42
CA ALA A 97 4.72 3.64 -17.28
C ALA A 97 5.48 3.79 -15.94
N GLN A 98 5.63 5.03 -15.45
CA GLN A 98 6.29 5.31 -14.17
C GLN A 98 5.46 4.76 -13.01
N LEU A 99 4.17 5.10 -12.94
CA LEU A 99 3.25 4.59 -11.93
C LEU A 99 3.18 3.06 -12.00
N LYS A 100 3.11 2.48 -13.19
CA LYS A 100 3.17 1.04 -13.38
C LYS A 100 4.43 0.46 -12.71
N GLY A 101 5.63 0.97 -13.02
CA GLY A 101 6.88 0.48 -12.40
C GLY A 101 6.86 0.53 -10.86
N ILE A 102 6.26 1.58 -10.28
CA ILE A 102 6.10 1.72 -8.83
C ILE A 102 5.14 0.66 -8.28
N ILE A 103 3.97 0.49 -8.91
CA ILE A 103 2.98 -0.51 -8.48
C ILE A 103 3.56 -1.92 -8.58
N GLU A 104 4.28 -2.21 -9.65
CA GLU A 104 4.89 -3.52 -9.86
C GLU A 104 5.99 -3.86 -8.84
N SER A 105 6.71 -2.84 -8.36
CA SER A 105 7.81 -3.01 -7.41
C SER A 105 7.39 -2.96 -5.94
N LEU A 106 6.43 -2.10 -5.58
CA LEU A 106 6.08 -1.81 -4.18
C LEU A 106 4.68 -2.27 -3.77
N TYR A 107 3.73 -2.32 -4.71
CA TYR A 107 2.31 -2.59 -4.43
C TYR A 107 1.84 -3.94 -4.97
N LYS A 108 2.73 -4.79 -5.48
CA LYS A 108 2.41 -6.19 -5.82
C LYS A 108 2.75 -7.13 -4.66
N HIS A 109 1.82 -8.02 -4.33
CA HIS A 109 2.06 -9.13 -3.43
C HIS A 109 3.13 -10.06 -4.02
N SER A 110 4.26 -10.20 -3.34
CA SER A 110 5.34 -11.15 -3.68
C SER A 110 5.03 -12.58 -3.22
N CYS A 111 3.74 -12.92 -3.05
CA CYS A 111 3.35 -14.21 -2.52
C CYS A 111 3.72 -15.35 -3.49
N ARG A 112 4.19 -16.49 -2.94
CA ARG A 112 4.37 -17.70 -3.74
C ARG A 112 2.98 -18.19 -4.19
N PRO A 113 2.76 -18.49 -5.49
CA PRO A 113 1.48 -18.94 -5.99
C PRO A 113 0.88 -20.11 -5.18
N GLU A 114 1.75 -20.99 -4.69
CA GLU A 114 1.42 -22.17 -3.89
C GLU A 114 0.77 -21.88 -2.53
N ARG A 115 0.95 -20.69 -1.94
CA ARG A 115 0.43 -20.32 -0.61
C ARG A 115 -0.83 -19.46 -0.66
N CYS A 116 -0.98 -18.59 -1.67
CA CYS A 116 -2.17 -17.73 -1.81
C CYS A 116 -3.25 -18.31 -2.74
N HIS A 117 -2.95 -19.27 -3.62
CA HIS A 117 -3.94 -19.81 -4.57
C HIS A 117 -4.49 -21.19 -4.25
N LYS A 118 -4.04 -21.86 -3.17
CA LYS A 118 -4.59 -23.18 -2.81
C LYS A 118 -5.93 -23.02 -2.08
N LYS A 119 -6.99 -23.60 -2.66
CA LYS A 119 -8.16 -24.09 -1.94
C LYS A 119 -7.70 -25.24 -1.01
N GLN A 120 -7.08 -24.95 0.13
CA GLN A 120 -6.85 -26.00 1.12
C GLN A 120 -8.19 -26.37 1.77
N LYS A 121 -8.53 -27.66 1.68
CA LYS A 121 -9.81 -28.22 2.12
C LYS A 121 -10.05 -28.06 3.63
N ASN A 122 -9.01 -27.94 4.46
CA ASN A 122 -9.13 -27.82 5.93
C ASN A 122 -8.10 -26.83 6.52
N ALA A 123 -8.25 -25.53 6.26
CA ALA A 123 -7.45 -24.51 6.94
C ALA A 123 -8.34 -23.33 7.34
N ASP A 124 -8.42 -23.12 8.65
CA ASP A 124 -9.28 -22.18 9.33
C ASP A 124 -8.86 -20.71 9.13
N ARG A 125 -9.89 -19.85 9.01
CA ARG A 125 -9.97 -18.40 9.32
C ARG A 125 -9.25 -17.33 8.50
N TYR A 126 -8.28 -17.61 7.63
CA TYR A 126 -7.67 -16.55 6.79
C TYR A 126 -7.57 -16.90 5.30
N LYS A 127 -8.61 -17.53 4.76
CA LYS A 127 -8.83 -17.59 3.31
C LYS A 127 -9.24 -16.19 2.87
N GLN A 128 -8.30 -15.30 2.51
CA GLN A 128 -8.71 -14.18 1.66
C GLN A 128 -9.23 -14.82 0.37
N PRO A 129 -10.53 -14.69 0.03
CA PRO A 129 -11.01 -15.16 -1.25
C PRO A 129 -10.14 -14.54 -2.34
N ARG A 130 -9.95 -15.23 -3.48
CA ARG A 130 -9.31 -14.62 -4.65
C ARG A 130 -10.01 -13.27 -4.86
N ARG A 131 -9.29 -12.15 -4.70
CA ARG A 131 -9.85 -10.80 -4.87
C ARG A 131 -10.62 -10.81 -6.20
N PRO A 132 -11.95 -10.64 -6.21
CA PRO A 132 -12.77 -10.95 -7.37
C PRO A 132 -12.33 -10.08 -8.56
N LEU A 133 -12.52 -10.61 -9.77
CA LEU A 133 -12.43 -9.76 -10.96
C LEU A 133 -13.78 -9.10 -11.12
N THR A 134 -13.77 -7.78 -11.14
CA THR A 134 -14.95 -6.95 -11.32
C THR A 134 -14.61 -5.73 -12.15
N ASN A 135 -15.57 -5.35 -13.00
CA ASN A 135 -15.42 -4.19 -13.87
C ASN A 135 -15.48 -2.86 -13.11
N ASN A 136 -16.13 -2.85 -11.94
CA ASN A 136 -16.26 -1.71 -11.03
C ASN A 136 -16.08 -2.17 -9.59
N SER A 137 -15.76 -1.25 -8.68
CA SER A 137 -15.87 -1.52 -7.24
C SER A 137 -17.32 -1.74 -6.83
N TYR A 138 -17.55 -2.35 -5.67
CA TYR A 138 -18.88 -2.44 -5.06
C TYR A 138 -18.74 -2.54 -3.54
N ILE A 139 -19.86 -2.35 -2.83
CA ILE A 139 -19.95 -2.55 -1.39
C ILE A 139 -20.78 -3.82 -1.17
N ASP A 140 -20.24 -4.79 -0.42
CA ASP A 140 -20.96 -6.02 -0.13
C ASP A 140 -21.90 -5.88 1.08
N ASP A 141 -22.72 -6.91 1.33
CA ASP A 141 -23.70 -6.93 2.43
C ASP A 141 -23.05 -6.81 3.83
N ALA A 142 -21.74 -7.05 3.94
CA ALA A 142 -20.98 -6.90 5.17
C ALA A 142 -20.28 -5.53 5.27
N GLY A 143 -20.48 -4.64 4.30
CA GLY A 143 -19.91 -3.30 4.25
C GLY A 143 -18.44 -3.26 3.79
N TYR A 144 -17.89 -4.37 3.29
CA TYR A 144 -16.56 -4.36 2.69
C TYR A 144 -16.63 -3.80 1.27
N VAL A 145 -15.53 -3.22 0.82
CA VAL A 145 -15.38 -2.68 -0.54
C VAL A 145 -14.46 -3.57 -1.37
N PRO A 146 -14.99 -4.56 -2.11
CA PRO A 146 -14.24 -5.19 -3.18
C PRO A 146 -13.95 -4.19 -4.30
N TYR A 147 -12.66 -3.88 -4.48
CA TYR A 147 -12.21 -2.92 -5.49
C TYR A 147 -12.18 -3.52 -6.90
N LYS A 148 -12.43 -2.67 -7.90
CA LYS A 148 -12.27 -2.95 -9.34
C LYS A 148 -10.96 -3.67 -9.66
N ARG A 149 -11.05 -4.76 -10.43
CA ARG A 149 -9.92 -5.57 -10.93
C ARG A 149 -10.30 -6.22 -12.26
N LEU A 150 -9.58 -5.88 -13.33
CA LEU A 150 -9.94 -6.28 -14.69
C LEU A 150 -9.22 -7.55 -15.15
N THR A 151 -8.01 -7.79 -14.64
CA THR A 151 -7.13 -8.86 -15.09
C THR A 151 -6.64 -9.73 -13.94
N GLU A 152 -6.17 -10.95 -14.25
CA GLU A 152 -5.54 -11.81 -13.23
C GLU A 152 -4.29 -11.17 -12.60
N GLN A 153 -3.58 -10.29 -13.32
CA GLN A 153 -2.45 -9.55 -12.76
C GLN A 153 -2.89 -8.58 -11.67
N ASP A 154 -4.05 -7.95 -11.84
CA ASP A 154 -4.62 -7.03 -10.86
C ASP A 154 -4.89 -7.71 -9.53
N ARG A 155 -5.15 -9.02 -9.49
CA ARG A 155 -5.40 -9.73 -8.22
C ARG A 155 -4.23 -9.67 -7.24
N LEU A 156 -3.02 -9.43 -7.74
CA LEU A 156 -1.81 -9.32 -6.91
C LEU A 156 -1.56 -7.89 -6.42
N VAL A 157 -2.30 -6.91 -6.93
CA VAL A 157 -2.11 -5.50 -6.59
C VAL A 157 -2.80 -5.18 -5.26
N VAL A 158 -2.01 -4.68 -4.30
CA VAL A 158 -2.51 -3.98 -3.12
C VAL A 158 -3.14 -2.68 -3.60
N THR A 159 -4.32 -2.34 -3.08
CA THR A 159 -5.00 -1.10 -3.44
C THR A 159 -4.15 0.11 -3.09
N TYR A 160 -4.16 1.10 -3.95
CA TYR A 160 -3.35 2.31 -3.82
C TYR A 160 -4.14 3.53 -4.28
N ASP A 161 -3.76 4.70 -3.75
CA ASP A 161 -4.20 5.99 -4.27
C ASP A 161 -3.18 6.41 -5.36
N PRO A 162 -3.58 6.53 -6.64
CA PRO A 162 -2.66 6.85 -7.73
C PRO A 162 -1.90 8.17 -7.52
N GLU A 163 -2.58 9.21 -7.03
CA GLU A 163 -2.01 10.55 -6.85
C GLU A 163 -1.01 10.56 -5.70
N LEU A 164 -1.40 9.97 -4.57
CA LEU A 164 -0.52 9.87 -3.41
C LEU A 164 0.69 8.96 -3.67
N THR A 165 0.51 7.93 -4.49
CA THR A 165 1.61 7.01 -4.87
C THR A 165 2.59 7.69 -5.80
N TYR A 166 2.09 8.44 -6.78
CA TYR A 166 2.94 9.18 -7.71
C TYR A 166 3.72 10.29 -7.00
N ALA A 167 3.06 11.06 -6.13
CA ALA A 167 3.68 12.16 -5.38
C ALA A 167 4.82 11.71 -4.45
N GLN A 168 4.82 10.45 -3.99
CA GLN A 168 5.91 9.87 -3.19
C GLN A 168 7.19 9.59 -4.00
N THR A 169 7.14 9.68 -5.33
CA THR A 169 8.31 9.41 -6.18
C THR A 169 9.04 10.66 -6.66
N ASP A 170 8.47 11.84 -6.41
CA ASP A 170 9.10 13.13 -6.68
C ASP A 170 9.95 13.64 -5.49
N THR A 171 10.20 12.79 -4.49
CA THR A 171 10.92 13.08 -3.23
C THR A 171 11.96 12.02 -2.86
#